data_AF-A0A836TZE8-F1
#
_entry.id   AF-A0A836TZE8-F1
#
_cell.length_a   1.000
_cell.length_b   1.000
_cell.length_c   1.000
_cell.angle_alpha   90.00
_cell.angle_beta   90.00
_cell.angle_gamma   90.00
#
_symmetry.space_group_name_H-M   'P 1'
#
loop_
_entity.id
_entity.type
_entity.pdbx_description
1 polymer ?
#
loop_
_entity_poly.entity_id
_entity_poly.type
_entity_poly.pdbx_seq_one_letter_code
_entity_poly.pdbx_strand_id
1 'polypeptide(L)'
;MQQLHSANKKKKSRALIDTFDSRLRLHTIVRLRWIAVLGQLAAICLVFFVLGFELPIGARLTVIVEAGLAAAVQGMSGCGVLVSSVGSTALGVKGLMASGMTLAWAGDLLVFMMAPCANGIRMLHGLARYRRRILVMMALAMCIGLVGGVATIIVLSYEYGANNYHGSWAWFAREPFRFAANLARNPTGPNWDGWLWNGVGAVVVGGLIRARHNLLWWPLHPIGFVVGGTWILNSIWFSIFLAWLVKVVVLHYMGANGYRVTRLFFLGMIMGQFVAGAVWMVVDGFTGMTGNRIRMY
;
A
#
# COMPACT_ATOMS: atom_id res chain seq x y z
N MET A 1 -8.55 48.92 46.23
CA MET A 1 -9.63 48.19 45.51
C MET A 1 -9.69 48.49 44.00
N GLN A 2 -9.60 49.75 43.53
CA GLN A 2 -9.71 50.08 42.09
C GLN A 2 -8.57 49.56 41.19
N GLN A 3 -7.32 49.49 41.66
CA GLN A 3 -6.19 49.02 40.85
C GLN A 3 -6.22 47.50 40.55
N LEU A 4 -6.75 46.69 41.47
CA LEU A 4 -6.93 45.24 41.25
C LEU A 4 -8.01 44.96 40.20
N HIS A 5 -9.05 45.80 40.16
CA HIS A 5 -10.14 45.65 39.20
C HIS A 5 -9.71 45.99 37.76
N SER A 6 -8.83 46.98 37.57
CA SER A 6 -8.29 47.36 36.25
C SER A 6 -7.29 46.32 35.71
N ALA A 7 -6.46 45.74 36.57
CA ALA A 7 -5.51 44.68 36.22
C ALA A 7 -6.23 43.40 35.76
N ASN A 8 -7.31 43.03 36.44
CA ASN A 8 -8.10 41.84 36.10
C ASN A 8 -8.86 42.01 34.76
N LYS A 9 -9.35 43.23 34.48
CA LYS A 9 -10.00 43.56 33.20
C LYS A 9 -9.00 43.51 32.02
N LYS A 10 -7.77 44.00 32.20
CA LYS A 10 -6.68 43.88 31.21
C LYS A 10 -6.30 42.42 30.97
N LYS A 11 -6.17 41.61 32.03
CA LYS A 11 -5.84 40.18 31.91
C LYS A 11 -6.92 39.39 31.15
N LYS A 12 -8.20 39.66 31.44
CA LYS A 12 -9.34 39.03 30.75
C LYS A 12 -9.44 39.44 29.28
N SER A 13 -9.20 40.71 28.98
CA SER A 13 -9.13 41.22 27.59
C SER A 13 -8.00 40.57 26.80
N ARG A 14 -6.79 40.48 27.39
CA ARG A 14 -5.63 39.83 26.76
C ARG A 14 -5.85 38.35 26.50
N ALA A 15 -6.46 37.63 27.44
CA ALA A 15 -6.83 36.22 27.27
C ALA A 15 -7.88 36.00 26.18
N LEU A 16 -8.85 36.92 26.03
CA LEU A 16 -9.83 36.89 24.93
C LEU A 16 -9.19 37.13 23.57
N ILE A 17 -8.23 38.07 23.49
CA ILE A 17 -7.48 38.35 22.26
C ILE A 17 -6.64 37.12 21.86
N ASP A 18 -5.92 36.49 22.80
CA ASP A 18 -5.13 35.27 22.52
C ASP A 18 -5.99 34.07 22.09
N THR A 19 -7.20 33.92 22.65
CA THR A 19 -8.12 32.85 22.23
C THR A 19 -8.72 33.11 20.84
N PHE A 20 -9.02 34.37 20.51
CA PHE A 20 -9.45 34.74 19.17
C PHE A 20 -8.34 34.54 18.13
N ASP A 21 -7.12 34.96 18.43
CA ASP A 21 -5.98 34.86 17.53
C ASP A 21 -5.57 33.39 17.29
N SER A 22 -5.64 32.56 18.34
CA SER A 22 -5.43 31.11 18.24
C SER A 22 -6.50 30.41 17.39
N ARG A 23 -7.78 30.81 17.53
CA ARG A 23 -8.87 30.27 16.70
C ARG A 23 -8.74 30.72 15.24
N LEU A 24 -8.35 31.98 15.00
CA LEU A 24 -8.11 32.47 13.65
C LEU A 24 -6.96 31.71 12.97
N ARG A 25 -5.82 31.53 13.67
CA ARG A 25 -4.67 30.75 13.19
C ARG A 25 -5.05 29.30 12.89
N LEU A 26 -5.82 28.66 13.76
CA LEU A 26 -6.27 27.28 13.55
C LEU A 26 -7.20 27.16 12.33
N HIS A 27 -8.15 28.08 12.18
CA HIS A 27 -9.05 28.10 11.03
C HIS A 27 -8.31 28.38 9.73
N THR A 28 -7.31 29.25 9.74
CA THR A 28 -6.45 29.54 8.58
C THR A 28 -5.59 28.34 8.20
N ILE A 29 -4.98 27.64 9.18
CA ILE A 29 -4.21 26.41 8.93
C ILE A 29 -5.11 25.29 8.40
N VAL A 30 -6.31 25.12 8.95
CA VAL A 30 -7.28 24.12 8.47
C VAL A 30 -7.73 24.44 7.04
N ARG A 31 -8.03 25.71 6.72
CA ARG A 31 -8.39 26.13 5.36
C ARG A 31 -7.22 25.96 4.37
N LEU A 32 -6.01 26.34 4.73
CA LEU A 32 -4.81 26.13 3.92
C LEU A 32 -4.55 24.64 3.68
N ARG A 33 -4.77 23.80 4.68
CA ARG A 33 -4.67 22.34 4.54
C ARG A 33 -5.75 21.77 3.63
N TRP A 34 -7.00 22.25 3.73
CA TRP A 34 -8.06 21.83 2.81
C TRP A 34 -7.83 22.32 1.37
N ILE A 35 -7.23 23.50 1.19
CA ILE A 35 -6.82 24.02 -0.12
C ILE A 35 -5.65 23.18 -0.68
N ALA A 36 -4.69 22.77 0.15
CA ALA A 36 -3.60 21.88 -0.26
C ALA A 36 -4.11 20.47 -0.60
N VAL A 37 -5.06 19.93 0.16
CA VAL A 37 -5.73 18.65 -0.12
C VAL A 37 -6.56 18.74 -1.40
N LEU A 38 -7.29 19.84 -1.61
CA LEU A 38 -8.00 20.09 -2.87
C LEU A 38 -7.04 20.29 -4.05
N GLY A 39 -5.88 20.91 -3.83
CA GLY A 39 -4.82 21.03 -4.84
C GLY A 39 -4.16 19.69 -5.18
N GLN A 40 -3.95 18.83 -4.18
CA GLN A 40 -3.47 17.45 -4.39
C GLN A 40 -4.53 16.60 -5.09
N LEU A 41 -5.80 16.74 -4.72
CA LEU A 41 -6.91 16.02 -5.33
C LEU A 41 -7.19 16.53 -6.76
N ALA A 42 -7.02 17.83 -7.01
CA ALA A 42 -7.05 18.42 -8.35
C ALA A 42 -5.83 18.00 -9.18
N ALA A 43 -4.64 17.87 -8.59
CA ALA A 43 -3.46 17.31 -9.26
C ALA A 43 -3.65 15.83 -9.60
N ILE A 44 -4.24 15.04 -8.70
CA ILE A 44 -4.61 13.63 -8.94
C ILE A 44 -5.68 13.56 -10.04
N CYS A 45 -6.72 14.38 -9.99
CA CYS A 45 -7.76 14.45 -11.01
C CYS A 45 -7.21 14.97 -12.36
N LEU A 46 -6.25 15.90 -12.37
CA LEU A 46 -5.61 16.39 -13.58
C LEU A 46 -4.67 15.32 -14.18
N VAL A 47 -3.94 14.60 -13.33
CA VAL A 47 -3.14 13.44 -13.77
C VAL A 47 -4.03 12.31 -14.31
N PHE A 48 -5.18 12.09 -13.68
CA PHE A 48 -6.14 11.04 -14.06
C PHE A 48 -6.97 11.40 -15.31
N PHE A 49 -7.56 12.60 -15.35
CA PHE A 49 -8.47 13.03 -16.42
C PHE A 49 -7.79 13.81 -17.57
N VAL A 50 -6.68 14.52 -17.33
CA VAL A 50 -6.00 15.34 -18.37
C VAL A 50 -4.76 14.65 -18.92
N LEU A 51 -3.98 13.95 -18.08
CA LEU A 51 -2.78 13.20 -18.52
C LEU A 51 -3.05 11.71 -18.81
N GLY A 52 -4.28 11.22 -18.58
CA GLY A 52 -4.71 9.86 -18.94
C GLY A 52 -4.08 8.74 -18.10
N PHE A 53 -3.51 9.06 -16.93
CA PHE A 53 -2.94 8.03 -16.05
C PHE A 53 -4.03 7.36 -15.21
N GLU A 54 -4.38 6.13 -15.54
CA GLU A 54 -5.19 5.29 -14.66
C GLU A 54 -4.40 5.01 -13.37
N LEU A 55 -4.82 5.63 -12.27
CA LEU A 55 -4.48 5.19 -10.92
C LEU A 55 -5.64 4.28 -10.47
N PRO A 56 -5.62 2.96 -10.72
CA PRO A 56 -6.72 2.06 -10.37
C PRO A 56 -6.70 1.74 -8.87
N ILE A 57 -6.69 2.77 -8.03
CA ILE A 57 -6.77 2.68 -6.57
C ILE A 57 -8.17 2.14 -6.19
N GLY A 58 -9.22 2.60 -6.87
CA GLY A 58 -10.61 2.20 -6.63
C GLY A 58 -10.89 0.73 -6.94
N ALA A 59 -10.56 0.25 -8.15
CA ALA A 59 -10.75 -1.14 -8.52
C ALA A 59 -9.98 -2.11 -7.59
N ARG A 60 -8.77 -1.72 -7.15
CA ARG A 60 -7.98 -2.48 -6.19
C ARG A 60 -8.57 -2.50 -4.80
N LEU A 61 -9.09 -1.36 -4.31
CA LEU A 61 -9.82 -1.30 -3.05
C LEU A 61 -11.01 -2.25 -3.07
N THR A 62 -11.78 -2.29 -4.16
CA THR A 62 -12.90 -3.21 -4.30
C THR A 62 -12.42 -4.66 -4.25
N VAL A 63 -11.38 -5.02 -5.00
CA VAL A 63 -10.84 -6.40 -4.99
C VAL A 63 -10.29 -6.78 -3.61
N ILE A 64 -9.56 -5.91 -2.93
CA ILE A 64 -8.99 -6.18 -1.60
C ILE A 64 -10.10 -6.33 -0.56
N VAL A 65 -11.10 -5.44 -0.58
CA VAL A 65 -12.22 -5.44 0.37
C VAL A 65 -13.16 -6.62 0.13
N GLU A 66 -13.42 -6.99 -1.13
CA GLU A 66 -14.23 -8.14 -1.49
C GLU A 66 -13.51 -9.47 -1.22
N ALA A 67 -12.21 -9.56 -1.52
CA ALA A 67 -11.43 -10.77 -1.31
C ALA A 67 -10.99 -10.96 0.15
N GLY A 68 -10.99 -9.90 0.96
CA GLY A 68 -10.41 -9.91 2.31
C GLY A 68 -8.92 -10.22 2.32
N LEU A 69 -8.20 -9.94 1.22
CA LEU A 69 -6.78 -10.23 1.10
C LEU A 69 -5.96 -9.34 2.05
N ALA A 70 -4.98 -9.94 2.72
CA ALA A 70 -4.10 -9.23 3.64
C ALA A 70 -3.14 -8.26 2.91
N ALA A 71 -2.76 -8.61 1.68
CA ALA A 71 -1.99 -7.78 0.77
C ALA A 71 -2.41 -8.12 -0.68
N ALA A 72 -2.37 -7.11 -1.56
CA ALA A 72 -2.52 -7.32 -2.99
C ALA A 72 -1.43 -6.53 -3.71
N VAL A 73 -0.73 -7.20 -4.61
CA VAL A 73 0.31 -6.58 -5.43
C VAL A 73 -0.30 -6.10 -6.74
N GLN A 74 0.30 -5.04 -7.25
CA GLN A 74 -0.06 -4.44 -8.51
C GLN A 74 0.34 -5.37 -9.67
N GLY A 75 -0.64 -5.85 -10.43
CA GLY A 75 -0.39 -6.62 -11.66
C GLY A 75 0.12 -5.76 -12.84
N MET A 76 -0.25 -4.46 -12.87
CA MET A 76 0.14 -3.51 -13.92
C MET A 76 0.54 -2.16 -13.30
N SER A 77 1.79 -1.75 -13.49
CA SER A 77 2.29 -0.43 -13.09
C SER A 77 1.85 0.65 -14.09
N GLY A 78 1.56 1.87 -13.62
CA GLY A 78 1.12 2.96 -14.50
C GLY A 78 2.17 3.32 -15.57
N CYS A 79 3.45 3.21 -15.20
CA CYS A 79 4.58 3.31 -16.13
C CYS A 79 4.53 2.24 -17.23
N GLY A 80 4.26 0.97 -16.87
CA GLY A 80 4.14 -0.12 -17.83
C GLY A 80 3.00 0.10 -18.82
N VAL A 81 1.84 0.58 -18.35
CA VAL A 81 0.69 0.90 -19.22
C VAL A 81 1.03 2.01 -20.21
N LEU A 82 1.63 3.11 -19.74
CA LEU A 82 2.02 4.25 -20.58
C LEU A 82 3.01 3.83 -21.68
N VAL A 83 4.05 3.08 -21.32
CA VAL A 83 5.07 2.63 -22.28
C VAL A 83 4.45 1.61 -23.25
N SER A 84 3.56 0.74 -22.79
CA SER A 84 2.90 -0.26 -23.65
C SER A 84 1.90 0.34 -24.63
N SER A 85 1.23 1.46 -24.28
CA SER A 85 0.25 2.13 -25.15
C SER A 85 0.89 3.08 -26.15
N VAL A 86 1.83 3.91 -25.70
CA VAL A 86 2.43 4.97 -26.53
C VAL A 86 3.69 4.49 -27.23
N GLY A 87 4.41 3.52 -26.64
CA GLY A 87 5.72 3.09 -27.10
C GLY A 87 6.86 3.96 -26.56
N SER A 88 8.05 3.38 -26.47
CA SER A 88 9.24 4.07 -25.95
C SER A 88 9.83 5.06 -26.94
N THR A 89 9.60 4.85 -28.24
CA THR A 89 10.02 5.74 -29.33
C THR A 89 9.30 7.09 -29.27
N ALA A 90 7.99 7.09 -29.03
CA ALA A 90 7.18 8.32 -28.95
C ALA A 90 7.37 9.09 -27.64
N LEU A 91 7.62 8.39 -26.52
CA LEU A 91 7.93 9.04 -25.23
C LEU A 91 9.31 9.71 -25.21
N GLY A 92 10.25 9.17 -25.99
CA GLY A 92 11.64 9.61 -26.00
C GLY A 92 12.35 9.44 -24.65
N VAL A 93 13.67 9.69 -24.61
CA VAL A 93 14.49 9.45 -23.41
C VAL A 93 14.01 10.27 -22.20
N LYS A 94 13.55 11.51 -22.42
CA LYS A 94 13.03 12.36 -21.34
C LYS A 94 11.72 11.82 -20.75
N GLY A 95 10.79 11.37 -21.58
CA GLY A 95 9.53 10.77 -21.14
C GLY A 95 9.76 9.42 -20.44
N LEU A 96 10.70 8.62 -20.93
CA LEU A 96 11.10 7.36 -20.30
C LEU A 96 11.70 7.58 -18.91
N MET A 97 12.58 8.57 -18.74
CA MET A 97 13.13 8.91 -17.44
C MET A 97 12.05 9.39 -16.46
N ALA A 98 11.13 10.26 -16.91
CA ALA A 98 10.02 10.72 -16.09
C ALA A 98 9.10 9.55 -15.69
N SER A 99 8.78 8.66 -16.62
CA SER A 99 7.96 7.47 -16.35
C SER A 99 8.65 6.49 -15.40
N GLY A 100 9.96 6.25 -15.56
CA GLY A 100 10.74 5.40 -14.67
C GLY A 100 10.76 5.92 -13.24
N MET A 101 10.89 7.25 -13.04
CA MET A 101 10.84 7.87 -11.71
C MET A 101 9.50 7.67 -10.99
N THR A 102 8.41 7.42 -11.72
CA THR A 102 7.13 7.06 -11.08
C THR A 102 7.18 5.70 -10.38
N LEU A 103 8.09 4.80 -10.76
CA LEU A 103 8.23 3.48 -10.11
C LEU A 103 8.63 3.59 -8.64
N ALA A 104 9.33 4.67 -8.24
CA ALA A 104 9.71 4.90 -6.84
C ALA A 104 8.50 5.08 -5.92
N TRP A 105 7.37 5.58 -6.44
CA TRP A 105 6.16 5.88 -5.66
C TRP A 105 4.93 5.10 -6.11
N ALA A 106 4.93 4.50 -7.30
CA ALA A 106 3.79 3.79 -7.88
C ALA A 106 4.18 2.47 -8.57
N GLY A 107 5.42 2.02 -8.39
CA GLY A 107 5.95 0.78 -8.96
C GLY A 107 5.61 -0.47 -8.14
N ASP A 108 5.72 -0.38 -6.81
CA ASP A 108 5.31 -1.44 -5.89
C ASP A 108 4.43 -0.89 -4.77
N LEU A 109 3.13 -1.12 -4.90
CA LEU A 109 2.12 -0.63 -3.96
C LEU A 109 1.93 -1.54 -2.74
N LEU A 110 2.68 -2.64 -2.60
CA LEU A 110 2.66 -3.43 -1.36
C LEU A 110 3.04 -2.56 -0.15
N VAL A 111 3.89 -1.55 -0.38
CA VAL A 111 4.32 -0.54 0.61
C VAL A 111 3.19 0.45 0.96
N PHE A 112 2.18 0.60 0.09
CA PHE A 112 1.02 1.42 0.42
C PHE A 112 0.16 0.65 1.42
N MET A 113 0.11 1.18 2.65
CA MET A 113 -0.64 0.66 3.79
C MET A 113 -2.17 0.56 3.58
N MET A 114 -2.67 0.64 2.35
CA MET A 114 -4.08 0.69 2.01
C MET A 114 -4.85 -0.58 2.42
N ALA A 115 -4.31 -1.77 2.15
CA ALA A 115 -4.95 -3.03 2.56
C ALA A 115 -4.99 -3.20 4.10
N PRO A 116 -3.87 -3.02 4.83
CA PRO A 116 -3.89 -3.02 6.30
C PRO A 116 -4.83 -1.96 6.88
N CYS A 117 -4.85 -0.74 6.31
CA CYS A 117 -5.73 0.32 6.77
C CYS A 117 -7.21 0.01 6.53
N ALA A 118 -7.59 -0.52 5.36
CA ALA A 118 -8.97 -0.89 5.07
C ALA A 118 -9.47 -1.98 6.03
N ASN A 119 -8.64 -3.00 6.28
CA ASN A 119 -8.95 -4.07 7.24
C ASN A 119 -9.04 -3.52 8.68
N GLY A 120 -8.11 -2.64 9.07
CA GLY A 120 -8.14 -1.97 10.36
C GLY A 120 -9.40 -1.12 10.55
N ILE A 121 -9.80 -0.34 9.54
CA ILE A 121 -11.01 0.49 9.58
C ILE A 121 -12.26 -0.36 9.73
N ARG A 122 -12.33 -1.52 9.05
CA ARG A 122 -13.45 -2.45 9.20
C ARG A 122 -13.58 -2.97 10.64
N MET A 123 -12.46 -3.22 11.32
CA MET A 123 -12.46 -3.60 12.75
C MET A 123 -12.96 -2.47 13.67
N LEU A 124 -12.87 -1.20 13.24
CA LEU A 124 -13.35 -0.04 14.01
C LEU A 124 -14.86 0.12 14.02
N HIS A 125 -15.61 -0.64 13.20
CA HIS A 125 -17.08 -0.56 13.20
C HIS A 125 -17.70 -0.91 14.56
N GLY A 126 -17.08 -1.80 15.34
CA GLY A 126 -17.51 -2.10 16.72
C GLY A 126 -17.11 -1.06 17.78
N LEU A 127 -16.30 -0.05 17.41
CA LEU A 127 -15.66 0.90 18.33
C LEU A 127 -15.97 2.36 17.95
N ALA A 128 -17.22 2.64 17.60
CA ALA A 128 -17.67 3.93 17.05
C ALA A 128 -17.19 5.16 17.86
N ARG A 129 -17.11 5.04 19.19
CA ARG A 129 -16.68 6.11 20.10
C ARG A 129 -15.24 6.58 19.90
N TYR A 130 -14.33 5.70 19.47
CA TYR A 130 -12.89 6.00 19.35
C TYR A 130 -12.39 6.07 17.90
N ARG A 131 -13.28 5.86 16.91
CA ARG A 131 -12.92 5.77 15.49
C ARG A 131 -12.03 6.90 15.01
N ARG A 132 -12.39 8.16 15.31
CA ARG A 132 -11.60 9.34 14.88
C ARG A 132 -10.21 9.38 15.52
N ARG A 133 -10.11 9.00 16.80
CA ARG A 133 -8.82 8.97 17.52
C ARG A 133 -7.91 7.89 16.95
N ILE A 134 -8.44 6.70 16.70
CA ILE A 134 -7.67 5.58 16.15
C ILE A 134 -7.20 5.88 14.73
N LEU A 135 -8.05 6.49 13.89
CA LEU A 135 -7.65 6.95 12.56
C LEU A 135 -6.49 7.97 12.60
N VAL A 136 -6.52 8.92 13.53
CA VAL A 136 -5.44 9.88 13.71
C VAL A 136 -4.15 9.18 14.18
N MET A 137 -4.25 8.24 15.11
CA MET A 137 -3.08 7.47 15.58
C MET A 137 -2.48 6.61 14.47
N MET A 138 -3.32 5.97 13.64
CA MET A 138 -2.88 5.21 12.46
C MET A 138 -2.14 6.13 11.48
N ALA A 139 -2.69 7.30 11.18
CA ALA A 139 -2.06 8.27 10.28
C ALA A 139 -0.73 8.78 10.84
N LEU A 140 -0.65 9.08 12.15
CA LEU A 140 0.58 9.50 12.80
C LEU A 140 1.65 8.40 12.77
N ALA A 141 1.27 7.16 13.08
CA ALA A 141 2.18 6.01 13.02
C ALA A 141 2.75 5.81 11.60
N MET A 142 1.91 5.95 10.57
CA MET A 142 2.35 5.89 9.17
C MET A 142 3.32 7.03 8.82
N CYS A 143 3.02 8.26 9.22
CA CYS A 143 3.92 9.40 8.98
C CYS A 143 5.27 9.22 9.67
N ILE A 144 5.27 8.78 10.93
CA ILE A 144 6.50 8.51 11.69
C ILE A 144 7.29 7.38 11.05
N GLY A 145 6.62 6.29 10.63
CA GLY A 145 7.27 5.18 9.93
C GLY A 145 7.87 5.60 8.60
N LEU A 146 7.17 6.43 7.82
CA LEU A 146 7.67 6.95 6.54
C LEU A 146 8.87 7.86 6.74
N VAL A 147 8.76 8.87 7.61
CA VAL A 147 9.85 9.83 7.86
C VAL A 147 11.04 9.12 8.51
N GLY A 148 10.78 8.25 9.48
CA GLY A 148 11.81 7.44 10.13
C GLY A 148 12.52 6.52 9.15
N GLY A 149 11.79 5.81 8.29
CA GLY A 149 12.36 4.93 7.27
C GLY A 149 13.19 5.68 6.23
N VAL A 150 12.73 6.85 5.78
CA VAL A 150 13.49 7.70 4.85
C VAL A 150 14.75 8.27 5.51
N ALA A 151 14.64 8.73 6.75
CA ALA A 151 15.80 9.26 7.47
C ALA A 151 16.85 8.17 7.74
N THR A 152 16.44 6.99 8.20
CA THR A 152 17.37 5.89 8.48
C THR A 152 18.03 5.38 7.22
N ILE A 153 17.31 5.18 6.11
CA ILE A 153 17.93 4.69 4.88
C ILE A 153 18.96 5.70 4.34
N ILE A 154 18.69 7.01 4.46
CA ILE A 154 19.63 8.06 4.04
C ILE A 154 20.87 8.02 4.92
N VAL A 155 20.72 8.09 6.25
CA VAL A 155 21.84 8.09 7.20
C VAL A 155 22.71 6.86 7.02
N LEU A 156 22.10 5.68 7.04
CA LEU A 156 22.82 4.44 6.83
C LEU A 156 23.54 4.48 5.47
N SER A 157 22.88 4.91 4.39
CA SER A 157 23.45 4.91 3.03
C SER A 157 24.71 5.76 2.92
N TYR A 158 24.79 6.87 3.66
CA TYR A 158 25.97 7.71 3.72
C TYR A 158 27.10 7.10 4.56
N GLU A 159 26.77 6.35 5.61
CA GLU A 159 27.75 5.77 6.54
C GLU A 159 28.35 4.45 6.03
N TYR A 160 27.49 3.52 5.59
CA TYR A 160 27.89 2.17 5.20
C TYR A 160 27.94 1.99 3.67
N GLY A 161 27.49 2.97 2.90
CA GLY A 161 27.38 2.89 1.45
C GLY A 161 26.15 2.10 1.00
N ALA A 162 25.29 2.73 0.20
CA ALA A 162 24.03 2.13 -0.28
C ALA A 162 24.19 0.79 -1.02
N ASN A 163 25.36 0.53 -1.59
CA ASN A 163 25.66 -0.69 -2.34
C ASN A 163 25.98 -1.90 -1.46
N ASN A 164 26.27 -1.69 -0.17
CA ASN A 164 26.57 -2.76 0.77
C ASN A 164 25.30 -3.36 1.42
N TYR A 165 24.13 -2.77 1.17
CA TYR A 165 22.87 -3.35 1.64
C TYR A 165 22.48 -4.62 0.91
N HIS A 166 21.52 -5.34 1.51
CA HIS A 166 20.87 -6.46 0.86
C HIS A 166 20.40 -6.07 -0.54
N GLY A 167 20.69 -6.93 -1.53
CA GLY A 167 20.59 -6.61 -2.95
C GLY A 167 19.25 -6.05 -3.42
N SER A 168 18.16 -6.38 -2.73
CA SER A 168 16.83 -5.81 -2.98
C SER A 168 16.81 -4.28 -2.86
N TRP A 169 17.51 -3.70 -1.87
CA TRP A 169 17.55 -2.24 -1.66
C TRP A 169 18.29 -1.53 -2.79
N ALA A 170 19.43 -2.09 -3.21
CA ALA A 170 20.19 -1.57 -4.34
C ALA A 170 19.42 -1.74 -5.67
N TRP A 171 18.61 -2.80 -5.79
CA TRP A 171 17.77 -3.04 -6.96
C TRP A 171 16.68 -1.96 -7.09
N PHE A 172 15.90 -1.71 -6.04
CA PHE A 172 14.82 -0.71 -6.07
C PHE A 172 15.32 0.70 -6.42
N ALA A 173 16.50 1.10 -5.91
CA ALA A 173 17.09 2.41 -6.23
C ALA A 173 17.55 2.53 -7.68
N ARG A 174 17.96 1.42 -8.31
CA ARG A 174 18.47 1.38 -9.69
C ARG A 174 17.38 1.15 -10.73
N GLU A 175 16.27 0.53 -10.34
CA GLU A 175 15.22 0.10 -11.27
C GLU A 175 14.66 1.21 -12.16
N PRO A 176 14.35 2.44 -11.66
CA PRO A 176 13.91 3.55 -12.51
C PRO A 176 14.88 3.87 -13.65
N PHE A 177 16.17 3.86 -13.33
CA PHE A 177 17.24 4.18 -14.28
C PHE A 177 17.51 3.01 -15.22
N ARG A 178 17.50 1.78 -14.72
CA ARG A 178 17.66 0.56 -15.53
C ARG A 178 16.53 0.41 -16.53
N PHE A 179 15.29 0.66 -16.11
CA PHE A 179 14.10 0.66 -16.95
C PHE A 179 14.27 1.65 -18.12
N ALA A 180 14.52 2.93 -17.81
CA ALA A 180 14.66 3.97 -18.82
C ALA A 180 15.86 3.70 -19.74
N ALA A 181 17.01 3.27 -19.20
CA ALA A 181 18.19 2.94 -20.00
C ALA A 181 17.96 1.76 -20.94
N ASN A 182 17.23 0.72 -20.50
CA ASN A 182 16.92 -0.43 -21.33
C ASN A 182 16.01 -0.03 -22.51
N LEU A 183 14.96 0.75 -22.25
CA LEU A 183 14.02 1.22 -23.27
C LEU A 183 14.60 2.28 -24.21
N ALA A 184 15.64 3.00 -23.77
CA ALA A 184 16.42 3.90 -24.62
C ALA A 184 17.38 3.15 -25.55
N ARG A 185 17.96 2.01 -25.11
CA ARG A 185 18.83 1.17 -25.92
C ARG A 185 18.06 0.25 -26.86
N ASN A 186 16.88 -0.19 -26.44
CA ASN A 186 15.99 -1.06 -27.21
C ASN A 186 14.64 -0.36 -27.39
N PRO A 187 14.54 0.62 -28.31
CA PRO A 187 13.28 1.31 -28.54
C PRO A 187 12.22 0.35 -29.08
N THR A 188 11.03 0.44 -28.51
CA THR A 188 9.88 -0.40 -28.87
C THR A 188 8.69 0.50 -29.20
N GLY A 189 7.91 0.10 -30.20
CA GLY A 189 6.62 0.72 -30.48
C GLY A 189 5.53 0.29 -29.48
N PRO A 190 4.29 0.76 -29.68
CA PRO A 190 3.13 0.26 -28.94
C PRO A 190 3.04 -1.28 -29.00
N ASN A 191 2.79 -1.91 -27.86
CA ASN A 191 2.70 -3.36 -27.77
C ASN A 191 1.25 -3.83 -27.99
N TRP A 192 0.87 -3.99 -29.26
CA TRP A 192 -0.47 -4.42 -29.65
C TRP A 192 -0.81 -5.84 -29.19
N ASP A 193 0.15 -6.76 -29.17
CA ASP A 193 -0.07 -8.13 -28.67
C ASP A 193 -0.41 -8.13 -27.18
N GLY A 194 0.29 -7.31 -26.39
CA GLY A 194 -0.01 -7.12 -24.97
C GLY A 194 -1.40 -6.53 -24.72
N TRP A 195 -1.84 -5.59 -25.55
CA TRP A 195 -3.19 -5.04 -25.50
C TRP A 195 -4.26 -6.03 -25.95
N LEU A 196 -3.98 -6.88 -26.94
CA LEU A 196 -4.86 -7.97 -27.36
C LEU A 196 -5.11 -8.94 -26.22
N TRP A 197 -4.06 -9.44 -25.56
CA TRP A 197 -4.19 -10.34 -24.42
C TRP A 197 -4.87 -9.69 -23.22
N ASN A 198 -4.63 -8.40 -22.97
CA ASN A 198 -5.39 -7.64 -21.97
C ASN A 198 -6.88 -7.58 -22.32
N GLY A 199 -7.22 -7.33 -23.60
CA GLY A 199 -8.60 -7.35 -24.09
C GLY A 199 -9.27 -8.70 -23.89
N VAL A 200 -8.58 -9.80 -24.25
CA VAL A 200 -9.06 -11.17 -24.00
C VAL A 200 -9.30 -11.39 -22.50
N GLY A 201 -8.35 -11.00 -21.65
CA GLY A 201 -8.50 -11.07 -20.20
C GLY A 201 -9.70 -10.28 -19.68
N ALA A 202 -9.92 -9.07 -20.21
CA ALA A 202 -11.07 -8.22 -19.86
C ALA A 202 -12.41 -8.85 -20.28
N VAL A 203 -12.48 -9.47 -21.47
CA VAL A 203 -13.67 -10.19 -21.94
C VAL A 203 -13.94 -11.42 -21.07
N VAL A 204 -12.92 -12.20 -20.73
CA VAL A 204 -13.05 -13.38 -19.86
C VAL A 204 -13.53 -12.98 -18.47
N VAL A 205 -12.90 -11.98 -17.85
CA VAL A 205 -13.29 -11.47 -16.52
C VAL A 205 -14.69 -10.85 -16.56
N GLY A 206 -15.00 -10.07 -17.58
CA GLY A 206 -16.34 -9.50 -17.79
C GLY A 206 -17.41 -10.59 -17.95
N GLY A 207 -17.10 -11.65 -18.70
CA GLY A 207 -17.93 -12.84 -18.84
C GLY A 207 -18.17 -13.54 -17.50
N LEU A 208 -17.11 -13.73 -16.70
CA LEU A 208 -17.21 -14.31 -15.35
C LEU A 208 -18.05 -13.44 -14.41
N ILE A 209 -17.89 -12.12 -14.45
CA ILE A 209 -18.71 -11.18 -13.66
C ILE A 209 -20.17 -11.27 -14.09
N ARG A 210 -20.45 -11.28 -15.40
CA ARG A 210 -21.81 -11.42 -15.94
C ARG A 210 -22.42 -12.75 -15.57
N ALA A 211 -21.69 -13.85 -15.70
CA ALA A 211 -22.14 -15.17 -15.28
C ALA A 211 -22.48 -15.17 -13.78
N ARG A 212 -21.61 -14.63 -12.93
CA ARG A 212 -21.86 -14.52 -11.48
C ARG A 212 -23.11 -13.69 -11.13
N HIS A 213 -23.39 -12.61 -11.87
CA HIS A 213 -24.58 -11.80 -11.61
C HIS A 213 -25.89 -12.46 -12.07
N ASN A 214 -25.86 -13.33 -13.08
CA ASN A 214 -27.07 -13.95 -13.65
C ASN A 214 -27.28 -15.41 -13.21
N LEU A 215 -26.22 -16.10 -12.75
CA LEU A 215 -26.24 -17.49 -12.33
C LEU A 215 -25.91 -17.58 -10.84
N LEU A 216 -26.95 -17.68 -10.01
CA LEU A 216 -26.84 -17.79 -8.54
C LEU A 216 -26.01 -19.00 -8.08
N TRP A 217 -25.86 -20.03 -8.91
CA TRP A 217 -25.14 -21.26 -8.58
C TRP A 217 -23.67 -21.28 -9.03
N TRP A 218 -23.19 -20.23 -9.70
CA TRP A 218 -21.85 -20.24 -10.31
C TRP A 218 -20.72 -20.13 -9.27
N PRO A 219 -19.84 -21.15 -9.13
CA PRO A 219 -18.86 -21.21 -8.04
C PRO A 219 -17.54 -20.49 -8.34
N LEU A 220 -17.27 -20.14 -9.60
CA LEU A 220 -15.98 -19.57 -10.00
C LEU A 220 -15.95 -18.06 -9.77
N HIS A 221 -15.04 -17.62 -8.90
CA HIS A 221 -14.86 -16.21 -8.58
C HIS A 221 -13.83 -15.54 -9.50
N PRO A 222 -14.13 -14.38 -10.11
CA PRO A 222 -13.17 -13.65 -10.98
C PRO A 222 -11.90 -13.15 -10.27
N ILE A 223 -11.83 -13.21 -8.93
CA ILE A 223 -10.70 -12.69 -8.14
C ILE A 223 -9.43 -13.49 -8.42
N GLY A 224 -9.55 -14.83 -8.56
CA GLY A 224 -8.40 -15.68 -8.84
C GLY A 224 -7.76 -15.33 -10.18
N PHE A 225 -8.57 -14.97 -11.18
CA PHE A 225 -8.07 -14.58 -12.51
C PHE A 225 -7.37 -13.22 -12.48
N VAL A 226 -7.91 -12.25 -11.74
CA VAL A 226 -7.35 -10.89 -11.64
C VAL A 226 -6.06 -10.86 -10.81
N VAL A 227 -5.96 -11.68 -9.76
CA VAL A 227 -4.80 -11.68 -8.85
C VAL A 227 -3.74 -12.71 -9.27
N GLY A 228 -4.10 -13.64 -10.17
CA GLY A 228 -3.29 -14.77 -10.66
C GLY A 228 -1.88 -14.42 -11.09
N GLY A 229 -1.73 -13.34 -11.85
CA GLY A 229 -0.45 -12.93 -12.43
C GLY A 229 0.54 -12.30 -11.45
N THR A 230 0.21 -12.17 -10.17
CA THR A 230 1.11 -11.53 -9.20
C THR A 230 2.16 -12.52 -8.68
N TRP A 231 3.37 -12.03 -8.42
CA TRP A 231 4.46 -12.86 -7.87
C TRP A 231 4.08 -13.46 -6.51
N ILE A 232 3.30 -12.73 -5.71
CA ILE A 232 2.76 -13.20 -4.44
C ILE A 232 1.85 -14.41 -4.63
N LEU A 233 0.89 -14.33 -5.56
CA LEU A 233 -0.03 -15.45 -5.73
C LEU A 233 0.70 -16.68 -6.26
N ASN A 234 1.72 -16.52 -7.10
CA ASN A 234 2.57 -17.64 -7.54
C ASN A 234 3.22 -18.39 -6.36
N SER A 235 3.68 -17.67 -5.32
CA SER A 235 4.31 -18.31 -4.15
C SER A 235 3.30 -18.90 -3.15
N ILE A 236 2.12 -18.28 -2.98
CA ILE A 236 1.18 -18.63 -1.90
C ILE A 236 0.00 -19.49 -2.40
N TRP A 237 -0.18 -19.67 -3.72
CA TRP A 237 -1.30 -20.44 -4.27
C TRP A 237 -1.43 -21.85 -3.66
N PHE A 238 -0.31 -22.57 -3.57
CA PHE A 238 -0.27 -23.89 -2.95
C PHE A 238 -0.67 -23.84 -1.46
N SER A 239 -0.20 -22.82 -0.73
CA SER A 239 -0.55 -22.62 0.68
C SER A 239 -2.03 -22.29 0.87
N ILE A 240 -2.65 -21.55 -0.06
CA ILE A 240 -4.10 -21.27 -0.04
C ILE A 240 -4.88 -22.58 -0.26
N PHE A 241 -4.46 -23.38 -1.24
CA PHE A 241 -5.06 -24.69 -1.49
C PHE A 241 -4.94 -25.61 -0.27
N LEU A 242 -3.75 -25.68 0.35
CA LEU A 242 -3.52 -26.47 1.55
C LEU A 242 -4.37 -25.97 2.73
N ALA A 243 -4.46 -24.66 2.93
CA ALA A 243 -5.29 -24.07 3.97
C ALA A 243 -6.79 -24.38 3.75
N TRP A 244 -7.26 -24.34 2.49
CA TRP A 244 -8.62 -24.74 2.14
C TRP A 244 -8.85 -26.23 2.40
N LEU A 245 -7.94 -27.10 1.97
CA LEU A 245 -8.03 -28.54 2.19
C LEU A 245 -8.09 -28.88 3.68
N VAL A 246 -7.17 -28.35 4.48
CA VAL A 246 -7.15 -28.53 5.93
C VAL A 246 -8.43 -28.01 6.56
N LYS A 247 -8.93 -26.85 6.12
CA LYS A 247 -10.19 -26.28 6.62
C LYS A 247 -11.38 -27.20 6.31
N VAL A 248 -11.48 -27.76 5.11
CA VAL A 248 -12.55 -28.69 4.72
C VAL A 248 -12.49 -29.94 5.59
N VAL A 249 -11.31 -30.55 5.74
CA VAL A 249 -11.10 -31.74 6.58
C VAL A 249 -11.48 -31.45 8.03
N VAL A 250 -10.99 -30.37 8.62
CA VAL A 250 -11.27 -30.02 10.02
C VAL A 250 -12.75 -29.73 10.25
N LEU A 251 -13.40 -29.01 9.33
CA LEU A 251 -14.84 -28.75 9.45
C LEU A 251 -15.68 -30.02 9.28
N HIS A 252 -15.24 -30.95 8.42
CA HIS A 252 -15.93 -32.21 8.20
C HIS A 252 -15.81 -33.17 9.39
N TYR A 253 -14.61 -33.32 9.97
CA TYR A 253 -14.37 -34.31 11.04
C TYR A 253 -14.51 -33.76 12.47
N MET A 254 -14.14 -32.50 12.72
CA MET A 254 -14.10 -31.92 14.07
C MET A 254 -15.15 -30.81 14.29
N GLY A 255 -15.93 -30.48 13.26
CA GLY A 255 -16.96 -29.45 13.30
C GLY A 255 -16.42 -28.05 13.64
N ALA A 256 -17.32 -27.17 14.06
CA ALA A 256 -17.00 -25.77 14.34
C ALA A 256 -16.01 -25.58 15.51
N ASN A 257 -15.96 -26.53 16.46
CA ASN A 257 -15.07 -26.42 17.60
C ASN A 257 -13.63 -26.79 17.24
N GLY A 258 -13.43 -27.83 16.41
CA GLY A 258 -12.12 -28.13 15.84
C GLY A 258 -11.55 -26.97 15.03
N TYR A 259 -12.40 -26.31 14.24
CA TYR A 259 -11.98 -25.14 13.48
C TYR A 259 -11.42 -24.01 14.36
N ARG A 260 -12.00 -23.77 15.55
CA ARG A 260 -11.50 -22.76 16.50
C ARG A 260 -10.11 -23.11 17.01
N VAL A 261 -9.87 -24.38 17.36
CA VAL A 261 -8.56 -24.85 17.86
C VAL A 261 -7.51 -24.80 16.75
N THR A 262 -7.83 -25.33 15.57
CA THR A 262 -6.93 -25.30 14.41
C THR A 262 -6.59 -23.87 14.00
N ARG A 263 -7.54 -22.93 14.09
CA ARG A 263 -7.27 -21.51 13.84
C ARG A 263 -6.20 -20.96 14.78
N LEU A 264 -6.25 -21.27 16.07
CA LEU A 264 -5.21 -20.85 17.02
C LEU A 264 -3.86 -21.45 16.67
N PHE A 265 -3.80 -22.71 16.24
CA PHE A 265 -2.56 -23.35 15.81
C PHE A 265 -1.91 -22.63 14.62
N PHE A 266 -2.67 -22.32 13.56
CA PHE A 266 -2.14 -21.59 12.40
C PHE A 266 -1.69 -20.16 12.75
N LEU A 267 -2.43 -19.46 13.61
CA LEU A 267 -2.01 -18.17 14.14
C LEU A 267 -0.72 -18.28 14.96
N GLY A 268 -0.58 -19.36 15.73
CA GLY A 268 0.64 -19.70 16.47
C GLY A 268 1.83 -19.93 15.56
N MET A 269 1.68 -20.65 14.45
CA MET A 269 2.76 -20.84 13.47
C MET A 269 3.23 -19.52 12.84
N ILE A 270 2.29 -18.67 12.44
CA ILE A 270 2.60 -17.33 11.89
C ILE A 270 3.35 -16.50 12.95
N MET A 271 2.84 -16.49 14.19
CA MET A 271 3.47 -15.76 15.29
C MET A 271 4.85 -16.31 15.63
N GLY A 272 5.02 -17.63 15.58
CA GLY A 272 6.30 -18.31 15.80
C GLY A 272 7.38 -17.88 14.82
N GLN A 273 7.03 -17.67 13.55
CA GLN A 273 7.97 -17.16 12.55
C GLN A 273 8.42 -15.72 12.85
N PHE A 274 7.50 -14.86 13.29
CA PHE A 274 7.85 -13.51 13.73
C PHE A 274 8.71 -13.49 14.98
N VAL A 275 8.39 -14.34 15.98
CA VAL A 275 9.16 -14.47 17.21
C VAL A 275 10.56 -14.98 16.91
N ALA A 276 10.71 -15.99 16.06
CA ALA A 276 12.02 -16.49 15.65
C ALA A 276 12.85 -15.39 14.97
N GLY A 277 12.23 -14.56 14.11
CA GLY A 277 12.88 -13.38 13.52
C GLY A 277 13.33 -12.36 14.55
N ALA A 278 12.47 -12.05 15.53
CA ALA A 278 12.80 -11.14 16.61
C ALA A 278 13.94 -11.67 17.49
N VAL A 279 13.94 -12.97 17.81
CA VAL A 279 15.00 -13.62 18.60
C VAL A 279 16.35 -13.49 17.89
N TRP A 280 16.41 -13.83 16.60
CA TRP A 280 17.65 -13.68 15.83
C TRP A 280 18.11 -12.23 15.73
N MET A 281 17.20 -11.27 15.57
CA MET A 281 17.54 -9.86 15.58
C MET A 281 18.15 -9.40 16.91
N VAL A 282 17.66 -9.92 18.04
CA VAL A 282 18.22 -9.63 19.37
C VAL A 282 19.60 -10.27 19.53
N VAL A 283 19.76 -11.53 19.11
CA VAL A 283 21.04 -12.24 19.15
C VAL A 283 22.09 -11.52 18.29
N ASP A 284 21.74 -11.12 17.07
CA ASP A 284 22.61 -10.36 16.18
C ASP A 284 23.02 -9.02 16.82
N GLY A 285 22.07 -8.35 17.49
CA GLY A 285 22.33 -7.11 18.22
C GLY A 285 23.34 -7.25 19.37
N PHE A 286 23.33 -8.36 20.10
CA PHE A 286 24.27 -8.61 21.21
C PHE A 286 25.61 -9.21 20.76
N THR A 287 25.60 -10.04 19.73
CA THR A 287 26.80 -10.78 19.28
C THR A 287 27.59 -10.06 18.20
N GLY A 288 27.01 -9.04 17.56
CA GLY A 288 27.59 -8.38 16.39
C GLY A 288 27.63 -9.28 15.15
N MET A 289 27.08 -10.49 15.22
CA MET A 289 26.94 -11.38 14.06
C MET A 289 25.92 -10.79 13.10
N THR A 290 26.19 -10.91 11.80
CA THR A 290 25.27 -10.50 10.74
C THR A 290 25.00 -11.67 9.81
N GLY A 291 23.75 -11.83 9.38
CA GLY A 291 23.39 -12.83 8.36
C GLY A 291 22.48 -13.96 8.83
N ASN A 292 22.06 -13.97 10.09
CA ASN A 292 21.03 -14.90 10.59
C ASN A 292 19.66 -14.49 10.03
N ARG A 293 19.37 -14.97 8.81
CA ARG A 293 18.15 -14.61 8.08
C ARG A 293 17.17 -15.76 8.08
N ILE A 294 15.96 -15.49 8.57
CA ILE A 294 14.80 -16.33 8.27
C ILE A 294 14.25 -15.85 6.93
N ARG A 295 14.30 -16.72 5.91
CA ARG A 295 13.62 -16.45 4.64
C ARG A 295 12.12 -16.39 4.91
N MET A 296 11.59 -15.17 4.90
CA MET A 296 10.18 -14.95 4.65
C MET A 296 10.08 -14.81 3.13
N TYR A 297 9.54 -15.82 2.47
CA TYR A 297 9.22 -16.03 1.04
C TYR A 297 9.80 -17.35 0.52
#